data_AF-A0A3D1DJH6-F1
#
_entry.id   AF-A0A3D1DJH6-F1
#
_cell.length_a   1.000
_cell.length_b   1.000
_cell.length_c   1.000
_cell.angle_alpha   90.00
_cell.angle_beta   90.00
_cell.angle_gamma   90.00
#
_symmetry.space_group_name_H-M   'P 1'
#
loop_
_entity.id
_entity.type
_entity.pdbx_description
1 polymer ?
#
loop_
_entity_poly.entity_id
_entity_poly.type
_entity_poly.pdbx_seq_one_letter_code
_entity_poly.pdbx_strand_id
1 'polypeptide(L)'
;MRIRDTLLVLGTILCLLAPSAADAATPRVFPEGKRPDDSRLKSQKDLNAYFPFLVPGTREAWEVRKRELKQRILVSTGLWPMPQRTPLKPAIYGKTTRPGFTVEKVHFESVPGHFVTGLLFRPAGK
;
A
#
# COMPACT_ATOMS: atom_id res chain seq x y z
N MET A 1 37.05 -38.22 61.10
CA MET A 1 36.76 -38.45 59.67
C MET A 1 35.24 -38.58 59.46
N ARG A 2 34.45 -37.57 59.89
CA ARG A 2 32.97 -37.64 59.88
C ARG A 2 32.28 -36.29 59.62
N ILE A 3 32.85 -35.18 60.11
CA ILE A 3 32.26 -33.83 59.97
C ILE A 3 32.62 -33.18 58.62
N ARG A 4 33.86 -33.36 58.16
CA ARG A 4 34.31 -32.81 56.87
C ARG A 4 33.58 -33.43 55.69
N ASP A 5 33.32 -34.74 55.79
CA ASP A 5 32.66 -35.51 54.73
C ASP A 5 31.15 -35.25 54.69
N THR A 6 30.51 -35.02 55.85
CA THR A 6 29.09 -34.62 55.90
C THR A 6 28.88 -33.18 55.42
N LEU A 7 29.78 -32.25 55.74
CA LEU A 7 29.73 -30.88 55.19
C LEU A 7 29.92 -30.86 53.66
N LEU A 8 30.81 -31.71 53.14
CA LEU A 8 31.01 -31.86 51.71
C LEU A 8 29.74 -32.41 51.04
N VAL A 9 29.16 -33.48 51.57
CA VAL A 9 27.93 -34.08 51.03
C VAL A 9 26.74 -33.11 51.10
N LEU A 10 26.59 -32.37 52.20
CA LEU A 10 25.51 -31.38 52.34
C LEU A 10 25.67 -30.22 51.36
N GLY A 11 26.90 -29.75 51.12
CA GLY A 11 27.21 -28.73 50.12
C GLY A 11 26.91 -29.19 48.68
N THR A 12 27.22 -30.45 48.35
CA THR A 12 26.91 -31.01 47.03
C THR A 12 25.40 -31.18 46.82
N ILE A 13 24.65 -31.59 47.85
CA ILE A 13 23.19 -31.70 47.80
C ILE A 13 22.55 -30.32 47.63
N LEU A 14 23.07 -29.28 48.31
CA LEU A 14 22.57 -27.91 48.17
C LEU A 14 22.81 -27.33 46.77
N CYS A 15 23.94 -27.65 46.14
CA CYS A 15 24.21 -27.27 44.74
C CYS A 15 23.35 -28.03 43.71
N LEU A 16 22.94 -29.27 44.01
CA LEU A 16 22.08 -30.08 43.13
C LEU A 16 20.59 -29.70 43.22
N LEU A 17 20.16 -29.12 44.34
CA LEU A 17 18.78 -28.66 44.56
C LEU A 17 18.55 -27.19 44.17
N ALA A 18 19.60 -26.47 43.77
CA ALA A 18 19.43 -25.12 43.25
C ALA A 18 18.72 -25.20 41.89
N PRO A 19 17.48 -24.68 41.75
CA PRO A 19 16.86 -24.60 40.44
C PRO A 19 17.71 -23.66 39.59
N SER A 20 18.33 -24.20 38.53
CA SER A 20 18.87 -23.40 37.45
C SER A 20 17.70 -22.73 36.74
N ALA A 21 17.21 -21.62 37.31
CA ALA A 21 16.41 -20.66 36.60
C ALA A 21 17.34 -19.94 35.62
N ALA A 22 17.73 -20.64 34.56
CA ALA A 22 18.17 -19.97 33.35
C ALA A 22 16.95 -19.19 32.87
N ASP A 23 16.95 -17.89 33.14
CA ASP A 23 15.92 -16.97 32.68
C ASP A 23 16.00 -16.94 31.15
N ALA A 24 15.33 -17.90 30.51
CA ALA A 24 15.32 -18.10 29.08
C ALA A 24 14.40 -17.05 28.42
N ALA A 25 14.66 -15.78 28.71
CA ALA A 25 14.02 -14.69 28.02
C ALA A 25 14.40 -14.77 26.53
N THR A 26 13.38 -14.87 25.67
CA THR A 26 13.58 -14.83 24.22
C THR A 26 14.32 -13.54 23.85
N PRO A 27 15.32 -13.58 22.94
CA PRO A 27 16.02 -12.38 22.54
C PRO A 27 15.01 -11.40 21.92
N ARG A 28 14.82 -10.25 22.55
CA ARG A 28 13.94 -9.18 22.07
C ARG A 28 14.79 -8.05 21.51
N VAL A 29 14.40 -7.54 20.35
CA VAL A 29 15.05 -6.36 19.73
C VAL A 29 14.78 -5.09 20.54
N PHE A 30 13.61 -5.00 21.18
CA PHE A 30 13.20 -3.86 22.00
C PHE A 30 12.98 -4.27 23.46
N PRO A 31 13.24 -3.35 24.42
CA PRO A 31 12.91 -3.57 25.82
C PRO A 31 11.43 -3.91 26.02
N GLU A 32 11.13 -4.61 27.11
CA GLU A 32 9.76 -4.97 27.47
C GLU A 32 8.85 -3.73 27.55
N GLY A 33 7.65 -3.84 26.95
CA GLY A 33 6.70 -2.73 26.85
C GLY A 33 7.02 -1.69 25.76
N LYS A 34 8.21 -1.72 25.15
CA LYS A 34 8.56 -0.82 24.03
C LYS A 34 8.31 -1.49 22.68
N ARG A 35 7.70 -0.72 21.78
CA ARG A 35 7.49 -1.10 20.38
C ARG A 35 8.34 -0.22 19.47
N PRO A 36 8.71 -0.68 18.27
CA PRO A 36 9.31 0.19 17.26
C PRO A 36 8.39 1.38 16.94
N ASP A 37 8.98 2.52 16.60
CA ASP A 37 8.23 3.68 16.09
C ASP A 37 7.78 3.41 14.64
N ASP A 38 6.76 2.55 14.52
CA ASP A 38 6.18 2.13 13.26
C ASP A 38 4.79 2.74 13.11
N SER A 39 4.61 3.51 12.03
CA SER A 39 3.33 4.12 11.67
C SER A 39 2.18 3.10 11.54
N ARG A 40 2.46 1.84 11.24
CA ARG A 40 1.47 0.75 11.12
C ARG A 40 0.91 0.30 12.48
N LEU A 41 1.61 0.60 13.57
CA LEU A 41 1.17 0.29 14.94
C LEU A 41 0.29 1.40 15.55
N LYS A 42 0.15 2.54 14.86
CA LYS A 42 -0.75 3.63 15.25
C LYS A 42 -2.21 3.22 15.02
N SER A 43 -3.15 3.94 15.64
CA SER A 43 -4.58 3.73 15.42
C SER A 43 -4.91 3.77 13.94
N GLN A 44 -5.61 2.75 13.46
CA GLN A 44 -6.00 2.65 12.06
C GLN A 44 -7.01 3.74 11.73
N LYS A 45 -6.97 4.23 10.48
CA LYS A 45 -8.02 5.11 9.97
C LYS A 45 -9.25 4.26 9.66
N ASP A 46 -10.40 4.65 10.17
CA ASP A 46 -11.69 4.06 9.84
C ASP A 46 -12.51 4.98 8.91
N LEU A 47 -13.73 4.57 8.57
CA LEU A 47 -14.63 5.32 7.70
C LEU A 47 -15.19 6.60 8.32
N ASN A 48 -15.12 6.74 9.66
CA ASN A 48 -15.60 7.88 10.43
C ASN A 48 -14.47 8.82 10.87
N ALA A 49 -13.21 8.47 10.55
CA ALA A 49 -12.06 9.26 10.90
C ALA A 49 -12.07 10.61 10.18
N TYR A 50 -11.45 11.62 10.79
CA TYR A 50 -11.31 12.94 10.18
C TYR A 50 -10.28 12.90 9.03
N PHE A 51 -10.71 13.24 7.82
CA PHE A 51 -9.88 13.33 6.61
C PHE A 51 -9.76 14.79 6.15
N PRO A 52 -8.91 15.62 6.79
CA PRO A 52 -8.80 17.02 6.43
C PRO A 52 -8.29 17.19 4.99
N PHE A 53 -9.04 17.95 4.20
CA PHE A 53 -8.51 18.50 2.96
C PHE A 53 -7.76 19.79 3.28
N LEU A 54 -6.45 19.67 3.50
CA LEU A 54 -5.57 20.81 3.70
C LEU A 54 -5.32 21.48 2.35
N VAL A 55 -5.97 22.61 2.12
CA VAL A 55 -5.84 23.41 0.89
C VAL A 55 -4.48 24.11 0.90
N PRO A 56 -3.63 23.93 -0.13
CA PRO A 56 -2.40 24.69 -0.23
C PRO A 56 -2.67 26.19 -0.36
N GLY A 57 -1.97 27.01 0.42
CA GLY A 57 -2.19 28.47 0.45
C GLY A 57 -1.62 29.23 -0.75
N THR A 58 -0.82 28.58 -1.61
CA THR A 58 -0.21 29.19 -2.80
C THR A 58 -0.27 28.25 -3.99
N ARG A 59 -0.09 28.83 -5.19
CA ARG A 59 -0.02 28.06 -6.44
C ARG A 59 1.16 27.10 -6.46
N GLU A 60 2.30 27.53 -5.94
CA GLU A 60 3.53 26.73 -5.89
C GLU A 60 3.34 25.51 -4.99
N ALA A 61 2.74 25.70 -3.81
CA ALA A 61 2.40 24.61 -2.90
C ALA A 61 1.35 23.66 -3.53
N TRP A 62 0.41 24.19 -4.31
CA TRP A 62 -0.55 23.37 -5.06
C TRP A 62 0.11 22.50 -6.12
N GLU A 63 1.03 23.03 -6.93
CA GLU A 63 1.70 22.22 -7.97
C GLU A 63 2.53 21.07 -7.38
N VAL A 64 3.17 21.27 -6.23
CA VAL A 64 3.82 20.19 -5.47
C VAL A 64 2.80 19.13 -5.05
N ARG A 65 1.71 19.55 -4.40
CA ARG A 65 0.68 18.64 -3.91
C ARG A 65 0.00 17.87 -5.03
N LYS A 66 -0.29 18.52 -6.15
CA LYS A 66 -0.91 17.96 -7.35
C LYS A 66 -0.06 16.83 -7.94
N ARG A 67 1.26 16.98 -7.98
CA ARG A 67 2.18 15.94 -8.44
C ARG A 67 2.11 14.70 -7.54
N GLU A 68 2.15 14.88 -6.22
CA GLU A 68 2.01 13.77 -5.27
C GLU A 68 0.66 13.06 -5.38
N LEU A 69 -0.43 13.84 -5.50
CA LEU A 69 -1.78 13.31 -5.65
C LEU A 69 -1.90 12.46 -6.90
N LYS A 70 -1.41 12.95 -8.04
CA LYS A 70 -1.39 12.19 -9.29
C LYS A 70 -0.61 10.88 -9.14
N GLN A 71 0.58 10.92 -8.56
CA GLN A 71 1.37 9.71 -8.35
C GLN A 71 0.64 8.71 -7.44
N ARG A 72 0.06 9.17 -6.33
CA ARG A 72 -0.70 8.30 -5.42
C ARG A 72 -1.89 7.64 -6.10
N ILE A 73 -2.62 8.38 -6.94
CA ILE A 73 -3.71 7.82 -7.76
C ILE A 73 -3.15 6.71 -8.65
N LEU A 74 -2.09 7.00 -9.42
CA LEU A 74 -1.49 6.02 -10.34
C LEU A 74 -0.98 4.77 -9.61
N VAL A 75 -0.33 4.91 -8.45
CA VAL A 75 0.10 3.77 -7.62
C VAL A 75 -1.12 2.96 -7.16
N SER A 76 -2.16 3.63 -6.64
CA SER A 76 -3.34 2.94 -6.13
C SER A 76 -4.14 2.21 -7.22
N THR A 77 -4.05 2.66 -8.47
CA THR A 77 -4.69 2.02 -9.63
C THR A 77 -3.76 1.08 -10.39
N GLY A 78 -2.55 0.79 -9.88
CA GLY A 78 -1.58 -0.08 -10.55
C GLY A 78 -1.01 0.47 -11.87
N LEU A 79 -1.12 1.78 -12.11
CA LEU A 79 -0.63 2.49 -13.30
C LEU A 79 0.75 3.14 -13.08
N TRP A 80 1.43 2.85 -11.97
CA TRP A 80 2.76 3.40 -11.68
C TRP A 80 3.83 2.30 -11.60
N PRO A 81 4.94 2.40 -12.37
CA PRO A 81 5.18 3.38 -13.42
C PRO A 81 4.19 3.20 -14.58
N MET A 82 3.98 4.26 -15.37
CA MET A 82 3.02 4.20 -16.48
C MET A 82 3.43 3.11 -17.47
N PRO A 83 2.53 2.19 -17.85
CA PRO A 83 2.84 1.19 -18.87
C PRO A 83 3.18 1.88 -20.20
N GLN A 84 3.98 1.20 -21.03
CA GLN A 84 4.35 1.71 -22.34
C GLN A 84 3.09 1.97 -23.16
N ARG A 85 2.96 3.19 -23.69
CA ARG A 85 1.83 3.56 -24.56
C ARG A 85 1.94 2.79 -25.88
N THR A 86 0.86 2.14 -26.27
CA THR A 86 0.73 1.52 -27.58
C THR A 86 0.10 2.50 -28.58
N PRO A 87 0.42 2.40 -29.88
CA PRO A 87 -0.30 3.16 -30.90
C PRO A 87 -1.79 2.77 -30.91
N LEU A 88 -2.67 3.76 -30.83
CA LEU A 88 -4.11 3.55 -30.64
C LEU A 88 -4.79 2.82 -31.81
N LYS A 89 -4.35 3.05 -33.06
CA LYS A 89 -4.92 2.45 -34.30
C LYS A 89 -6.46 2.29 -34.29
N PRO A 90 -7.25 3.37 -34.09
CA PRO A 90 -8.68 3.26 -33.98
C PRO A 90 -9.35 2.97 -35.33
N ALA A 91 -10.37 2.11 -35.32
CA ALA A 91 -11.24 1.84 -36.45
C ALA A 91 -12.64 2.40 -36.17
N ILE A 92 -13.05 3.37 -36.99
CA ILE A 92 -14.33 4.09 -36.88
C ILE A 92 -15.23 3.66 -38.03
N TYR A 93 -16.48 3.29 -37.73
CA TYR A 93 -17.41 2.70 -38.71
C TYR A 93 -18.88 2.87 -38.32
N GLY A 94 -19.80 2.54 -39.23
CA GLY A 94 -21.24 2.48 -38.94
C GLY A 94 -21.87 3.83 -38.60
N LYS A 95 -21.60 4.87 -39.40
CA LYS A 95 -22.14 6.21 -39.21
C LYS A 95 -23.66 6.24 -39.36
N THR A 96 -24.34 6.77 -38.35
CA THR A 96 -25.79 6.99 -38.33
C THR A 96 -26.08 8.47 -38.08
N THR A 97 -26.92 9.07 -38.93
CA THR A 97 -27.35 10.47 -38.77
C THR A 97 -28.61 10.56 -37.91
N ARG A 98 -28.61 11.50 -36.96
CA ARG A 98 -29.74 11.90 -36.15
C ARG A 98 -29.95 13.42 -36.28
N PRO A 99 -31.12 13.95 -35.89
CA PRO A 99 -31.32 15.39 -35.85
C PRO A 99 -30.26 16.06 -34.95
N GLY A 100 -29.41 16.91 -35.55
CA GLY A 100 -28.37 17.68 -34.85
C GLY A 100 -27.02 16.97 -34.59
N PHE A 101 -26.91 15.66 -34.80
CA PHE A 101 -25.65 14.93 -34.55
C PHE A 101 -25.53 13.62 -35.34
N THR A 102 -24.30 13.13 -35.49
CA THR A 102 -24.00 11.80 -36.02
C THR A 102 -23.43 10.91 -34.93
N VAL A 103 -23.73 9.61 -35.01
CA VAL A 103 -23.19 8.58 -34.13
C VAL A 103 -22.34 7.62 -34.96
N GLU A 104 -21.10 7.39 -34.55
CA GLU A 104 -20.18 6.46 -35.19
C GLU A 104 -19.64 5.46 -34.17
N LYS A 105 -19.55 4.18 -34.55
CA LYS A 105 -18.93 3.15 -33.71
C LYS A 105 -17.42 3.27 -33.83
N VAL A 106 -16.71 3.08 -32.72
CA VAL A 106 -15.25 3.01 -32.70
C VAL A 106 -14.82 1.77 -31.93
N HIS A 107 -13.75 1.14 -32.38
CA HIS A 107 -13.01 0.17 -31.57
C HIS A 107 -11.53 0.39 -31.76
N PHE A 108 -10.76 0.06 -30.73
CA PHE A 108 -9.31 0.13 -30.75
C PHE A 108 -8.70 -0.77 -29.69
N GLU A 109 -7.42 -1.09 -29.86
CA GLU A 109 -6.65 -1.89 -28.92
C GLU A 109 -6.09 -0.99 -27.80
N SER A 110 -6.63 -1.08 -26.58
CA SER A 110 -6.22 -0.22 -25.45
C SER A 110 -4.89 -0.66 -24.83
N VAL A 111 -4.67 -1.97 -24.79
CA VAL A 111 -3.40 -2.64 -24.44
C VAL A 111 -3.28 -3.88 -25.33
N PRO A 112 -2.07 -4.45 -25.54
CA PRO A 112 -1.89 -5.60 -26.42
C PRO A 112 -2.87 -6.74 -26.13
N GLY A 113 -3.64 -7.15 -27.12
CA GLY A 113 -4.67 -8.19 -27.03
C GLY A 113 -6.00 -7.76 -26.40
N HIS A 114 -6.18 -6.49 -26.01
CA HIS A 114 -7.41 -5.99 -25.39
C HIS A 114 -8.06 -4.88 -26.20
N PHE A 115 -9.23 -5.19 -26.78
CA PHE A 115 -10.01 -4.25 -27.57
C PHE A 115 -11.09 -3.59 -26.71
N VAL A 116 -11.18 -2.27 -26.82
CA VAL A 116 -12.26 -1.47 -26.26
C VAL A 116 -13.11 -0.91 -27.38
N THR A 117 -14.41 -0.81 -27.13
CA THR A 117 -15.38 -0.27 -28.08
C THR A 117 -16.04 0.99 -27.51
N GLY A 118 -16.59 1.82 -28.39
CA GLY A 118 -17.27 3.03 -27.99
C GLY A 118 -18.14 3.62 -29.10
N LEU A 119 -18.82 4.70 -28.77
CA LEU A 119 -19.61 5.50 -29.69
C LEU A 119 -19.10 6.94 -29.69
N LEU A 120 -18.92 7.50 -30.88
CA LEU A 120 -18.53 8.88 -31.11
C LEU A 120 -19.77 9.68 -31.51
N PHE A 121 -20.18 10.60 -30.64
CA PHE A 121 -21.24 11.55 -30.91
C PHE A 121 -20.61 12.85 -31.42
N ARG A 122 -20.94 13.26 -32.65
CA ARG A 122 -20.40 14.47 -33.28
C ARG A 122 -21.53 15.37 -33.76
N PRO A 123 -21.46 16.69 -33.55
CA PRO A 123 -22.46 17.62 -34.11
C PRO A 123 -22.55 17.50 -35.63
N ALA A 124 -23.76 17.64 -36.19
CA ALA A 124 -23.93 17.70 -37.64
C ALA A 124 -23.45 19.06 -38.17
N GLY A 125 -22.65 19.06 -39.24
CA GLY A 125 -22.23 20.29 -39.94
C GLY A 125 -20.94 20.96 -39.44
N LYS A 126 -20.10 20.26 -38.67
CA LYS A 126 -18.72 20.65 -38.37
C LYS A 126 -17.73 19.62 -38.91
#